data_AF-A0A1A9WIZ9-F1
#
_entry.id   AF-A0A1A9WIZ9-F1
#
_cell.length_a   1.000
_cell.length_b   1.000
_cell.length_c   1.000
_cell.angle_alpha   90.00
_cell.angle_beta   90.00
_cell.angle_gamma   90.00
#
_symmetry.space_group_name_H-M   'P 1'
#
loop_
_entity.id
_entity.type
_entity.pdbx_description
1 polymer ?
#
loop_
_entity_poly.entity_id
_entity_poly.type
_entity_poly.pdbx_seq_one_letter_code
_entity_poly.pdbx_strand_id
1 'polypeptide(L)'
;MSYGYNPYAQQGGGAGGNFNEGYSAPPGAYPPQNAQISPEAQRWFSMVDRDRSGKINAEELQRALINGRGENFSDTSCKLMISMFDNDASGTIDVYEFEKLYNYINQWLQVFKTYDRDNSGHIDESELSQAFIQMGFRFSPEFIQFLVKKNDPRNQKEVSVDQFIVVCVQIQRFTEAFRQRDTQQNGIISIGFEDFLTVALGCSI
;
A
#
# COMPACT_ATOMS: atom_id res chain seq x y z
N MET A 1 -14.57 -12.61 17.40
CA MET A 1 -14.51 -12.27 15.96
C MET A 1 -13.09 -12.57 15.52
N SER A 2 -12.89 -13.46 14.54
CA SER A 2 -11.56 -13.95 14.19
C SER A 2 -10.87 -12.99 13.21
N TYR A 3 -9.88 -12.25 13.69
CA TYR A 3 -8.93 -11.57 12.81
C TYR A 3 -7.91 -12.62 12.34
N GLY A 4 -8.26 -13.34 11.28
CA GLY A 4 -7.40 -14.38 10.73
C GLY A 4 -6.26 -13.79 9.90
N TYR A 5 -5.03 -13.89 10.39
CA TYR A 5 -3.87 -14.19 9.54
C TYR A 5 -2.72 -14.76 10.39
N ASN A 6 -2.35 -16.03 10.14
CA ASN A 6 -1.13 -16.64 10.65
C ASN A 6 -0.58 -17.65 9.61
N PRO A 7 0.41 -17.28 8.79
CA PRO A 7 0.98 -18.19 7.80
C PRO A 7 2.09 -19.09 8.35
N TYR A 8 2.49 -18.99 9.63
CA TYR A 8 3.66 -19.72 10.15
C TYR A 8 3.47 -20.37 11.53
N ALA A 9 2.30 -20.95 11.82
CA ALA A 9 2.15 -21.86 12.95
C ALA A 9 2.88 -23.19 12.67
N GLN A 10 4.10 -23.29 13.20
CA GLN A 10 5.00 -24.43 13.12
C GLN A 10 4.49 -25.63 13.94
N GLN A 11 4.53 -26.83 13.36
CA GLN A 11 4.60 -28.07 14.14
C GLN A 11 5.48 -29.08 13.38
N GLY A 12 6.64 -29.39 13.97
CA GLY A 12 7.66 -30.25 13.39
C GLY A 12 7.43 -31.75 13.62
N GLY A 13 8.21 -32.57 12.92
CA GLY A 13 8.32 -34.00 13.19
C GLY A 13 9.07 -34.83 12.14
N GLY A 14 10.41 -34.77 12.16
CA GLY A 14 11.28 -35.95 12.06
C GLY A 14 11.55 -36.67 10.71
N ALA A 15 12.84 -36.62 10.32
CA ALA A 15 13.73 -37.78 10.07
C ALA A 15 14.29 -37.98 8.65
N GLY A 16 15.60 -37.77 8.52
CA GLY A 16 16.51 -38.67 7.81
C GLY A 16 16.98 -38.23 6.42
N GLY A 17 18.29 -38.02 6.27
CA GLY A 17 18.98 -38.14 4.97
C GLY A 17 19.87 -36.97 4.59
N ASN A 18 21.17 -37.15 4.86
CA ASN A 18 22.32 -36.38 4.36
C ASN A 18 22.24 -36.08 2.85
N PHE A 19 22.73 -34.92 2.37
CA PHE A 19 23.59 -34.70 1.17
C PHE A 19 23.58 -33.21 0.72
N ASN A 20 24.73 -32.54 0.87
CA ASN A 20 25.28 -31.45 0.04
C ASN A 20 24.35 -30.29 -0.41
N GLU A 21 24.33 -29.16 0.31
CA GLU A 21 23.72 -27.91 -0.20
C GLU A 21 24.30 -26.64 0.43
N GLY A 22 24.36 -25.58 -0.40
CA GLY A 22 25.04 -24.31 -0.15
C GLY A 22 24.58 -23.55 1.09
N TYR A 23 25.48 -22.73 1.62
CA TYR A 23 25.24 -21.84 2.75
C TYR A 23 24.07 -20.87 2.46
N SER A 24 22.89 -21.19 2.96
CA SER A 24 21.74 -20.29 3.07
C SER A 24 21.89 -19.41 4.30
N ALA A 25 21.94 -18.09 4.09
CA ALA A 25 21.91 -17.09 5.15
C ALA A 25 20.54 -17.04 5.86
N PRO A 26 20.46 -16.62 7.13
CA PRO A 26 19.23 -16.65 7.93
C PRO A 26 18.19 -15.61 7.46
N PRO A 27 16.88 -15.83 7.73
CA PRO A 27 15.82 -14.91 7.37
C PRO A 27 15.90 -13.66 8.25
N GLY A 28 16.36 -12.55 7.66
CA GLY A 28 16.68 -11.31 8.38
C GLY A 28 17.99 -10.66 7.93
N ALA A 29 18.80 -11.35 7.14
CA ALA A 29 19.89 -10.73 6.41
C ALA A 29 19.30 -9.94 5.22
N TYR A 30 19.39 -8.61 5.29
CA TYR A 30 19.20 -7.76 4.11
C TYR A 30 20.11 -8.28 2.98
N PRO A 31 19.60 -8.45 1.75
CA PRO A 31 20.47 -8.79 0.65
C PRO A 31 21.59 -7.73 0.54
N PRO A 32 22.82 -8.14 0.19
CA PRO A 32 23.92 -7.20 0.01
C PRO A 32 23.50 -6.12 -1.00
N GLN A 33 23.96 -4.89 -0.78
CA GLN A 33 23.66 -3.65 -1.52
C GLN A 33 23.98 -3.67 -3.04
N ASN A 34 24.19 -4.85 -3.61
CA ASN A 34 24.32 -5.12 -5.03
C ASN A 34 23.03 -5.72 -5.63
N ALA A 35 21.86 -5.42 -5.07
CA ALA A 35 20.60 -5.74 -5.73
C ALA A 35 20.52 -4.88 -7.00
N GLN A 36 20.74 -5.51 -8.16
CA GLN A 36 20.49 -4.85 -9.43
C GLN A 36 19.02 -4.43 -9.44
N ILE A 37 18.80 -3.12 -9.47
CA ILE A 37 17.48 -2.53 -9.66
C ILE A 37 16.86 -3.16 -10.90
N SER A 38 15.60 -3.58 -10.80
CA SER A 38 14.90 -4.21 -11.91
C SER A 38 15.01 -3.35 -13.17
N PRO A 39 15.31 -3.94 -14.34
CA PRO A 39 15.44 -3.19 -15.57
C PRO A 39 14.17 -2.40 -15.93
N GLU A 40 13.01 -2.88 -15.49
CA GLU A 40 11.73 -2.21 -15.64
C GLU A 40 11.62 -0.96 -14.76
N ALA A 41 11.99 -1.04 -13.47
CA ALA A 41 12.04 0.12 -12.60
C ALA A 41 13.05 1.16 -13.09
N GLN A 42 14.25 0.74 -13.55
CA GLN A 42 15.23 1.68 -14.12
C GLN A 42 14.72 2.39 -15.37
N ARG A 43 14.05 1.66 -16.28
CA ARG A 43 13.44 2.26 -17.48
C ARG A 43 12.35 3.24 -17.11
N TRP A 44 11.46 2.85 -16.19
CA TRP A 44 10.37 3.70 -15.76
C TRP A 44 10.92 4.95 -15.04
N PHE A 45 11.91 4.79 -14.16
CA PHE A 45 12.60 5.88 -13.49
C PHE A 45 13.15 6.89 -14.49
N SER A 46 13.84 6.42 -15.53
CA SER A 46 14.41 7.27 -16.58
C SER A 46 13.34 7.99 -17.43
N MET A 47 12.10 7.51 -17.45
CA MET A 47 10.97 8.18 -18.13
C MET A 47 10.30 9.22 -17.23
N VAL A 48 10.29 8.98 -15.91
CA VAL A 48 9.67 9.86 -14.92
C VAL A 48 10.60 11.02 -14.54
N ASP A 49 11.88 10.73 -14.28
CA ASP A 49 12.94 11.70 -14.01
C ASP A 49 13.27 12.50 -15.29
N ARG A 50 12.52 13.58 -15.51
CA ARG A 50 12.56 14.36 -16.76
C ARG A 50 13.73 15.32 -16.77
N ASP A 51 14.06 15.87 -15.62
CA ASP A 51 15.19 16.78 -15.47
C ASP A 51 16.53 16.06 -15.30
N ARG A 52 16.51 14.73 -15.14
CA ARG A 52 17.68 13.86 -14.93
C ARG A 52 18.45 14.25 -13.67
N SER A 53 17.73 14.71 -12.65
CA SER A 53 18.31 15.04 -11.36
C SER A 53 18.78 13.79 -10.60
N GLY A 54 18.35 12.60 -11.03
CA GLY A 54 18.61 11.34 -10.32
C GLY A 54 17.67 11.13 -9.13
N LYS A 55 16.65 11.97 -8.99
CA LYS A 55 15.58 11.87 -8.01
C LYS A 55 14.24 12.22 -8.66
N ILE A 56 13.15 11.66 -8.16
CA ILE A 56 11.79 11.96 -8.66
C ILE A 56 11.03 12.75 -7.62
N ASN A 57 10.48 13.89 -8.04
CA ASN A 57 9.59 14.70 -7.21
C ASN A 57 8.10 14.41 -7.49
N ALA A 58 7.20 15.00 -6.68
CA ALA A 58 5.76 14.78 -6.79
C ALA A 58 5.17 15.21 -8.14
N GLU A 59 5.70 16.27 -8.76
CA GLU A 59 5.21 16.75 -10.06
C GLU A 59 5.59 15.80 -11.19
N GLU A 60 6.82 15.27 -11.15
CA GLU A 60 7.29 14.27 -12.11
C GLU A 60 6.50 12.98 -11.99
N LEU A 61 6.29 12.50 -10.77
CA LEU A 61 5.46 11.33 -10.52
C LEU A 61 4.01 11.54 -10.99
N GLN A 62 3.42 12.70 -10.71
CA GLN A 62 2.07 13.05 -11.17
C GLN A 62 1.93 13.03 -12.69
N ARG A 63 2.94 13.51 -13.41
CA ARG A 63 2.92 13.53 -14.88
C ARG A 63 3.11 12.15 -15.49
N ALA A 64 3.73 11.23 -14.75
CA ALA A 64 3.95 9.86 -15.18
C ALA A 64 2.79 8.91 -14.86
N LEU A 65 2.03 9.20 -13.82
CA LEU A 65 0.91 8.37 -13.37
C LEU A 65 -0.43 8.89 -13.92
N ILE A 66 -1.00 8.08 -14.80
CA ILE A 66 -2.29 8.32 -15.43
C ILE A 66 -3.29 7.27 -14.91
N ASN A 67 -4.47 7.71 -14.50
CA ASN A 67 -5.55 6.84 -14.02
C ASN A 67 -6.34 6.23 -15.19
N GLY A 68 -7.32 5.37 -14.88
CA GLY A 68 -8.16 4.69 -15.89
C GLY A 68 -8.90 5.63 -16.86
N ARG A 69 -9.04 6.93 -16.54
CA ARG A 69 -9.69 7.94 -17.39
C ARG A 69 -8.74 8.72 -18.28
N GLY A 70 -7.45 8.44 -18.23
CA GLY A 70 -6.46 9.27 -18.92
C GLY A 70 -6.10 10.55 -18.16
N GLU A 71 -6.46 10.66 -16.88
CA GLU A 71 -6.17 11.84 -16.05
C GLU A 71 -4.98 11.59 -15.12
N ASN A 72 -4.25 12.65 -14.77
CA ASN A 72 -3.16 12.55 -13.82
C ASN A 72 -3.67 12.21 -12.42
N PHE A 73 -2.86 11.51 -11.64
CA PHE A 73 -3.12 11.27 -10.22
C PHE A 73 -3.22 12.58 -9.44
N SER A 74 -3.99 12.60 -8.35
CA SER A 74 -4.07 13.80 -7.51
C SER A 74 -2.71 14.14 -6.88
N ASP A 75 -2.42 15.43 -6.72
CA ASP A 75 -1.17 15.89 -6.09
C ASP A 75 -0.99 15.31 -4.68
N THR A 76 -2.09 15.26 -3.91
CA THR A 76 -2.14 14.61 -2.59
C THR A 76 -1.76 13.13 -2.66
N SER A 77 -2.29 12.39 -3.64
CA SER A 77 -1.98 10.97 -3.85
C SER A 77 -0.49 10.77 -4.15
N CYS A 78 0.08 11.60 -5.03
CA CYS A 78 1.50 11.51 -5.40
C CYS A 78 2.43 11.83 -4.22
N LYS A 79 2.14 12.90 -3.46
CA LYS A 79 2.90 13.26 -2.26
C LYS A 79 2.86 12.18 -1.20
N LEU A 80 1.70 11.56 -1.03
CA LEU A 80 1.51 10.43 -0.12
C LEU A 80 2.31 9.21 -0.57
N MET A 81 2.29 8.90 -1.87
CA MET A 81 3.08 7.79 -2.42
C MET A 81 4.59 8.01 -2.23
N ILE A 82 5.07 9.24 -2.42
CA ILE A 82 6.48 9.59 -2.15
C ILE A 82 6.80 9.44 -0.66
N SER A 83 6.00 10.02 0.23
CA SER A 83 6.28 10.01 1.67
C SER A 83 6.28 8.62 2.31
N MET A 84 5.64 7.63 1.67
CA MET A 84 5.68 6.23 2.12
C MET A 84 7.02 5.54 1.89
N PHE A 85 7.81 6.00 0.91
CA PHE A 85 9.05 5.33 0.48
C PHE A 85 10.30 6.21 0.62
N ASP A 86 10.10 7.52 0.79
CA ASP A 86 11.12 8.53 1.12
C ASP A 86 11.67 8.31 2.53
N ASN A 87 12.76 7.54 2.65
CA ASN A 87 13.37 7.21 3.94
C ASN A 87 14.28 8.33 4.46
N ASP A 88 14.82 9.13 3.55
CA ASP A 88 15.70 10.25 3.89
C ASP A 88 14.94 11.57 4.15
N ALA A 89 13.60 11.53 4.03
CA ALA A 89 12.69 12.66 4.18
C ALA A 89 13.09 13.85 3.28
N SER A 90 13.66 13.57 2.11
CA SER A 90 14.10 14.60 1.17
C SER A 90 12.95 15.24 0.39
N GLY A 91 11.75 14.68 0.46
CA GLY A 91 10.58 15.07 -0.35
C GLY A 91 10.67 14.59 -1.80
N THR A 92 11.65 13.73 -2.09
CA THR A 92 11.94 13.15 -3.41
C THR A 92 12.34 11.71 -3.22
N ILE A 93 12.19 10.87 -4.25
CA ILE A 93 12.58 9.46 -4.19
C ILE A 93 13.73 9.18 -5.13
N ASP A 94 14.74 8.45 -4.65
CA ASP A 94 15.81 7.95 -5.50
C ASP A 94 15.40 6.68 -6.26
N VAL A 95 16.29 6.16 -7.10
CA VAL A 95 15.99 4.97 -7.93
C VAL A 95 15.74 3.69 -7.10
N TYR A 96 16.32 3.56 -5.91
CA TYR A 96 16.13 2.41 -5.03
C TYR A 96 14.79 2.49 -4.29
N GLU A 97 14.41 3.68 -3.85
CA GLU A 97 13.10 3.96 -3.26
C GLU A 97 11.99 3.84 -4.30
N PHE A 98 12.26 4.30 -5.51
CA PHE A 98 11.35 4.20 -6.63
C PHE A 98 11.08 2.75 -7.05
N GLU A 99 12.06 1.85 -6.98
CA GLU A 99 11.80 0.42 -7.24
C GLU A 99 10.74 -0.14 -6.28
N LYS A 100 10.82 0.22 -5.00
CA LYS A 100 9.82 -0.18 -4.00
C LYS A 100 8.46 0.43 -4.33
N LEU A 101 8.42 1.72 -4.65
CA LEU A 101 7.19 2.40 -5.06
C LEU A 101 6.58 1.77 -6.32
N TYR A 102 7.39 1.47 -7.33
CA TYR A 102 6.97 0.85 -8.59
C TYR A 102 6.33 -0.53 -8.34
N ASN A 103 7.00 -1.37 -7.54
CA ASN A 103 6.46 -2.68 -7.17
C ASN A 103 5.17 -2.54 -6.36
N TYR A 104 5.10 -1.57 -5.45
CA TYR A 104 3.91 -1.28 -4.65
C TYR A 104 2.72 -0.84 -5.53
N ILE A 105 2.92 0.12 -6.43
CA ILE A 105 1.89 0.58 -7.37
C ILE A 105 1.42 -0.58 -8.24
N ASN A 106 2.33 -1.40 -8.77
CA ASN A 106 1.95 -2.54 -9.61
C ASN A 106 1.13 -3.58 -8.85
N GLN A 107 1.48 -3.89 -7.60
CA GLN A 107 0.68 -4.79 -6.76
C GLN A 107 -0.72 -4.23 -6.56
N TRP A 108 -0.85 -2.95 -6.22
CA TRP A 108 -2.16 -2.32 -6.05
C TRP A 108 -2.95 -2.23 -7.35
N LEU A 109 -2.31 -2.04 -8.49
CA LEU A 109 -2.97 -2.08 -9.80
C LEU A 109 -3.53 -3.46 -10.12
N GLN A 110 -2.83 -4.55 -9.75
CA GLN A 110 -3.35 -5.91 -9.92
C GLN A 110 -4.55 -6.17 -9.02
N VAL A 111 -4.47 -5.70 -7.77
CA VAL A 111 -5.56 -5.76 -6.80
C VAL A 111 -6.76 -4.95 -7.31
N PHE A 112 -6.54 -3.73 -7.79
CA PHE A 112 -7.57 -2.86 -8.38
C PHE A 112 -8.28 -3.56 -9.54
N LYS A 113 -7.54 -4.12 -10.50
CA LYS A 113 -8.09 -4.87 -11.63
C LYS A 113 -8.91 -6.10 -11.24
N THR A 114 -8.62 -6.68 -10.07
CA THR A 114 -9.40 -7.82 -9.56
C THR A 114 -10.77 -7.37 -9.04
N TYR A 115 -10.89 -6.09 -8.64
CA TYR A 115 -12.10 -5.51 -8.06
C TYR A 115 -12.93 -4.69 -9.03
N ASP A 116 -12.28 -3.97 -9.96
CA ASP A 116 -12.89 -3.31 -11.13
C ASP A 116 -13.39 -4.40 -12.10
N ARG A 117 -14.57 -4.94 -11.80
CA ARG A 117 -15.12 -6.12 -12.50
C ARG A 117 -15.66 -5.76 -13.86
N ASP A 118 -16.17 -4.55 -13.99
CA ASP A 118 -16.68 -4.04 -15.25
C ASP A 118 -15.59 -3.40 -16.14
N ASN A 119 -14.34 -3.34 -15.66
CA ASN A 119 -13.21 -2.68 -16.31
C ASN A 119 -13.52 -1.21 -16.66
N SER A 120 -14.31 -0.54 -15.82
CA SER A 120 -14.65 0.86 -15.95
C SER A 120 -13.43 1.77 -15.72
N GLY A 121 -12.38 1.27 -15.08
CA GLY A 121 -11.25 2.07 -14.61
C GLY A 121 -11.52 2.75 -13.27
N HIS A 122 -12.62 2.40 -12.61
CA HIS A 122 -13.08 2.93 -11.32
C HIS A 122 -13.53 1.79 -10.40
N ILE A 123 -13.65 2.11 -9.12
CA ILE A 123 -14.26 1.22 -8.12
C ILE A 123 -15.51 1.90 -7.59
N ASP A 124 -16.67 1.25 -7.78
CA ASP A 124 -17.93 1.68 -7.18
C ASP A 124 -18.08 1.21 -5.71
N GLU A 125 -19.19 1.59 -5.07
CA GLU A 125 -19.47 1.20 -3.67
C GLU A 125 -19.55 -0.33 -3.48
N SER A 126 -20.11 -1.05 -4.46
CA SER A 126 -20.26 -2.51 -4.42
C SER A 126 -18.91 -3.21 -4.57
N GLU A 127 -18.09 -2.74 -5.52
CA GLU A 127 -16.74 -3.24 -5.77
C GLU A 127 -15.82 -2.96 -4.59
N LEU A 128 -15.92 -1.77 -3.98
CA LEU A 128 -15.15 -1.40 -2.79
C LEU A 128 -15.53 -2.29 -1.60
N SER A 129 -16.82 -2.55 -1.40
CA SER A 129 -17.31 -3.46 -0.36
C SER A 129 -16.76 -4.88 -0.55
N GLN A 130 -16.81 -5.40 -1.79
CA GLN A 130 -16.23 -6.71 -2.13
C GLN A 130 -14.71 -6.74 -1.92
N ALA A 131 -14.01 -5.67 -2.28
CA ALA A 131 -12.57 -5.54 -2.09
C ALA A 131 -12.18 -5.68 -0.62
N PHE A 132 -12.84 -4.94 0.26
CA PHE A 132 -12.56 -5.01 1.69
C PHE A 132 -12.90 -6.35 2.30
N ILE A 133 -14.00 -6.99 1.88
CA ILE A 133 -14.35 -8.35 2.32
C ILE A 133 -13.24 -9.34 1.94
N GLN A 134 -12.71 -9.26 0.72
CA GLN A 134 -11.63 -10.12 0.26
C GLN A 134 -10.30 -9.85 0.98
N MET A 135 -10.04 -8.60 1.36
CA MET A 135 -8.92 -8.22 2.23
C MET A 135 -9.11 -8.65 3.69
N GLY A 136 -10.27 -9.22 4.06
CA GLY A 136 -10.57 -9.69 5.41
C GLY A 136 -11.21 -8.65 6.33
N PHE A 137 -11.59 -7.48 5.79
CA PHE A 137 -12.32 -6.44 6.53
C PHE A 137 -13.84 -6.62 6.38
N ARG A 138 -14.57 -6.42 7.47
CA ARG A 138 -16.04 -6.44 7.49
C ARG A 138 -16.57 -5.09 7.93
N PHE A 139 -16.57 -4.15 7.01
CA PHE A 139 -17.12 -2.82 7.23
C PHE A 139 -18.64 -2.81 7.04
N SER A 140 -19.31 -1.89 7.75
CA SER A 140 -20.73 -1.67 7.52
C SER A 140 -20.96 -0.88 6.22
N PRO A 141 -22.10 -1.03 5.55
CA PRO A 141 -22.42 -0.27 4.34
C PRO A 141 -22.29 1.25 4.54
N GLU A 142 -22.69 1.75 5.70
CA GLU A 142 -22.60 3.18 6.05
C GLU A 142 -21.15 3.66 6.10
N PHE A 143 -20.24 2.82 6.60
CA PHE A 143 -18.82 3.13 6.64
C PHE A 143 -18.20 3.08 5.24
N ILE A 144 -18.58 2.13 4.39
CA ILE A 144 -18.15 2.09 2.99
C ILE A 144 -18.60 3.35 2.25
N GLN A 145 -19.87 3.73 2.39
CA GLN A 145 -20.38 4.94 1.78
C GLN A 145 -19.62 6.20 2.25
N PHE A 146 -19.28 6.26 3.54
CA PHE A 146 -18.44 7.33 4.08
C PHE A 146 -17.05 7.35 3.44
N LEU A 147 -16.42 6.18 3.26
CA LEU A 147 -15.11 6.07 2.61
C LEU A 147 -15.17 6.51 1.14
N VAL A 148 -16.16 6.05 0.37
CA VAL A 148 -16.34 6.49 -1.02
C VAL A 148 -16.48 8.01 -1.08
N LYS A 149 -17.40 8.57 -0.29
CA LYS A 149 -17.65 10.02 -0.27
C LYS A 149 -16.44 10.84 0.14
N LYS A 150 -15.63 10.34 1.08
CA LYS A 150 -14.41 11.04 1.53
C LYS A 150 -13.32 11.08 0.45
N ASN A 151 -13.29 10.10 -0.45
CA ASN A 151 -12.23 9.92 -1.45
C ASN A 151 -12.75 10.10 -2.89
N ASP A 152 -13.92 10.69 -3.02
CA ASP A 152 -14.55 11.06 -4.28
C ASP A 152 -14.72 12.59 -4.33
N PRO A 153 -13.64 13.34 -4.64
CA PRO A 153 -13.69 14.80 -4.70
C PRO A 153 -14.63 15.33 -5.80
N ARG A 154 -15.07 14.47 -6.72
CA ARG A 154 -15.96 14.82 -7.84
C ARG A 154 -17.42 14.43 -7.60
N ASN A 155 -17.72 13.77 -6.48
CA ASN A 155 -19.04 13.30 -6.09
C ASN A 155 -19.73 12.46 -7.18
N GLN A 156 -18.96 11.61 -7.85
CA GLN A 156 -19.40 10.69 -8.89
C GLN A 156 -19.81 9.30 -8.37
N LYS A 157 -19.66 9.07 -7.06
CA LYS A 157 -19.84 7.78 -6.36
C LYS A 157 -18.88 6.69 -6.82
N GLU A 158 -17.71 7.11 -7.30
CA GLU A 158 -16.69 6.24 -7.85
C GLU A 158 -15.34 6.63 -7.24
N VAL A 159 -14.48 5.64 -7.02
CA VAL A 159 -13.13 5.80 -6.50
C VAL A 159 -12.14 5.50 -7.62
N SER A 160 -11.29 6.46 -7.98
CA SER A 160 -10.20 6.22 -8.93
C SER A 160 -9.08 5.42 -8.28
N VAL A 161 -8.24 4.77 -9.11
CA VAL A 161 -7.09 3.97 -8.66
C VAL A 161 -6.24 4.67 -7.61
N ASP A 162 -5.91 5.94 -7.84
CA ASP A 162 -5.06 6.72 -6.93
C ASP A 162 -5.74 6.92 -5.57
N GLN A 163 -7.04 7.21 -5.56
CA GLN A 163 -7.84 7.36 -4.35
C GLN A 163 -8.03 6.02 -3.63
N PHE A 164 -8.18 4.92 -4.37
CA PHE A 164 -8.24 3.58 -3.80
C PHE A 164 -6.94 3.22 -3.07
N ILE A 165 -5.78 3.52 -3.67
CA ILE A 165 -4.48 3.31 -3.01
C ILE A 165 -4.39 4.14 -1.72
N VAL A 166 -4.79 5.42 -1.75
CA VAL A 166 -4.79 6.29 -0.56
C VAL A 166 -5.66 5.72 0.55
N VAL A 167 -6.89 5.27 0.23
CA VAL A 167 -7.79 4.66 1.21
C VAL A 167 -7.21 3.38 1.81
N CYS A 168 -6.70 2.49 0.96
CA CYS A 168 -6.12 1.24 1.41
C CYS A 168 -4.91 1.46 2.32
N VAL A 169 -4.03 2.42 1.99
CA VAL A 169 -2.90 2.82 2.83
C VAL A 169 -3.38 3.33 4.19
N GLN A 170 -4.35 4.24 4.21
CA GLN A 170 -4.89 4.77 5.45
C GLN A 170 -5.46 3.66 6.32
N ILE A 171 -6.31 2.81 5.75
CA ILE A 171 -6.92 1.68 6.46
C ILE A 171 -5.85 0.73 6.98
N GLN A 172 -4.81 0.43 6.20
CA GLN A 172 -3.71 -0.43 6.64
C GLN A 172 -2.97 0.17 7.84
N ARG A 173 -2.58 1.45 7.77
CA ARG A 173 -1.88 2.13 8.88
C ARG A 173 -2.73 2.16 10.16
N PHE A 174 -4.00 2.52 10.04
CA PHE A 174 -4.92 2.49 11.17
C PHE A 174 -5.14 1.07 11.70
N THR A 175 -5.22 0.07 10.83
CA THR A 175 -5.38 -1.34 11.22
C THR A 175 -4.16 -1.85 11.96
N GLU A 176 -2.95 -1.52 11.51
CA GLU A 176 -1.69 -1.89 12.18
C GLU A 176 -1.62 -1.24 13.58
N ALA A 177 -1.88 0.06 13.67
CA ALA A 177 -1.91 0.79 14.94
C ALA A 177 -2.99 0.26 15.90
N PHE A 178 -4.15 -0.13 15.36
CA PHE A 178 -5.24 -0.74 16.10
C PHE A 178 -4.87 -2.14 16.61
N ARG A 179 -4.33 -3.01 15.75
CA ARG A 179 -3.94 -4.39 16.10
C ARG A 179 -2.86 -4.45 17.17
N GLN A 180 -1.91 -3.52 17.15
CA GLN A 180 -0.89 -3.42 18.22
C GLN A 180 -1.52 -3.16 19.60
N ARG A 181 -2.70 -2.53 19.65
CA ARG A 181 -3.42 -2.17 20.88
C ARG A 181 -4.54 -3.15 21.22
N ASP A 182 -5.16 -3.80 20.23
CA ASP A 182 -6.16 -4.85 20.40
C ASP A 182 -5.52 -6.18 20.79
N THR A 183 -4.87 -6.20 21.96
CA THR A 183 -4.23 -7.38 22.54
C THR A 183 -5.19 -8.54 22.79
N GLN A 184 -6.49 -8.26 22.91
CA GLN A 184 -7.54 -9.23 23.15
C GLN A 184 -8.22 -9.74 21.86
N GLN A 185 -7.89 -9.15 20.71
CA GLN A 185 -8.47 -9.45 19.40
C GLN A 185 -10.01 -9.44 19.40
N ASN A 186 -10.60 -8.56 20.20
CA ASN A 186 -12.05 -8.47 20.37
C ASN A 186 -12.66 -7.36 19.50
N GLY A 187 -11.84 -6.58 18.78
CA GLY A 187 -12.28 -5.49 17.94
C GLY A 187 -12.59 -4.20 18.70
N ILE A 188 -12.22 -4.09 19.97
CA ILE A 188 -12.40 -2.91 20.82
C ILE A 188 -11.11 -2.62 21.57
N ILE A 189 -10.59 -1.39 21.42
CA ILE A 189 -9.46 -0.90 22.19
C ILE A 189 -9.90 0.18 23.18
N SER A 190 -9.28 0.18 24.36
CA SER A 190 -9.35 1.31 25.29
C SER A 190 -8.00 2.03 25.25
N ILE A 191 -8.01 3.29 24.83
CA ILE A 191 -6.79 4.09 24.63
C ILE A 191 -6.92 5.42 25.36
N GLY A 192 -5.81 5.92 25.89
CA GLY A 192 -5.73 7.26 26.47
C GLY A 192 -5.82 8.34 25.40
N PHE A 193 -6.21 9.56 25.79
CA PHE A 193 -6.39 10.66 24.84
C PHE A 193 -5.11 11.03 24.06
N GLU A 194 -3.96 11.09 24.73
CA GLU A 194 -2.67 11.37 24.07
C GLU A 194 -2.26 10.26 23.10
N ASP A 195 -2.54 9.01 23.46
CA ASP A 195 -2.25 7.85 22.61
C ASP A 195 -3.18 7.82 21.39
N PHE A 196 -4.46 8.21 21.57
CA PHE A 196 -5.38 8.45 20.47
C PHE A 196 -4.87 9.56 19.52
N LEU A 197 -4.44 10.70 20.05
CA LEU A 197 -3.87 11.77 19.21
C LEU A 197 -2.62 11.31 18.47
N THR A 198 -1.75 10.55 19.12
CA THR A 198 -0.55 9.99 18.51
C THR A 198 -0.90 9.06 17.34
N VAL A 199 -1.90 8.18 17.50
CA VAL A 199 -2.39 7.34 16.41
C VAL A 199 -3.07 8.17 15.32
N ALA A 200 -3.95 9.10 15.69
CA ALA A 200 -4.69 9.92 14.73
C ALA A 200 -3.74 10.77 13.88
N LEU A 201 -2.75 11.42 14.48
CA LEU A 201 -1.76 12.24 13.80
C LEU A 201 -0.71 11.40 13.06
N GLY A 202 -0.28 10.29 13.66
CA GLY A 202 0.70 9.37 13.08
C GLY A 202 0.15 8.53 11.94
N CYS A 203 -1.17 8.36 11.84
CA CYS A 203 -1.84 7.70 10.71
C CYS A 203 -2.49 8.70 9.74
N SER A 204 -2.77 9.94 10.16
CA SER A 204 -3.14 11.01 9.25
C SER A 204 -1.94 11.41 8.40
N ILE A 205 -2.23 11.78 7.15
CA ILE A 205 -1.27 12.20 6.14
C ILE A 205 -1.60 13.63 5.79
#